data_AF-A0A7S2MU51-F1
#
_entry.id   AF-A0A7S2MU51-F1
#
_cell.length_a   1.000
_cell.length_b   1.000
_cell.length_c   1.000
_cell.angle_alpha   90.00
_cell.angle_beta   90.00
_cell.angle_gamma   90.00
#
_symmetry.space_group_name_H-M   'P 1'
#
loop_
_entity.id
_entity.type
_entity.pdbx_description
1 polymer ?
#
loop_
_entity_poly.entity_id
_entity_poly.type
_entity_poly.pdbx_seq_one_letter_code
_entity_poly.pdbx_strand_id
1 'polypeptide(L)'
;PPHKLETDVNAPAWAEYIQRNSTSNTKISSVAYVTVGTGVGVGLVINDKPVHGLMHPEGGHITVAPLNDDGFPGYSWGKEKSPYGGVNTVEGVTSSVALSERLAY
;
A
#
# COMPACT_ATOMS: atom_id res chain seq x y z
N PRO A 1 1.20 -20.52 -24.10
CA PRO A 1 0.54 -20.94 -22.85
C PRO A 1 -0.26 -19.77 -22.24
N PRO A 2 -1.31 -19.99 -21.46
CA PRO A 2 -1.97 -18.88 -20.78
C PRO A 2 -1.06 -18.33 -19.69
N HIS A 3 -0.72 -17.04 -19.77
CA HIS A 3 0.03 -16.32 -18.75
C HIS A 3 -0.98 -15.58 -17.86
N LYS A 4 -0.83 -15.69 -16.53
CA LYS A 4 -1.62 -14.91 -15.57
C LYS A 4 -0.88 -13.62 -15.25
N LEU A 5 -1.59 -12.51 -15.27
CA LEU A 5 -1.08 -11.19 -14.85
C LEU A 5 -1.63 -10.86 -13.47
N GLU A 6 -0.82 -10.15 -12.71
CA GLU A 6 -1.12 -9.76 -11.35
C GLU A 6 -0.47 -8.38 -11.07
N THR A 7 -1.01 -7.64 -10.10
CA THR A 7 -0.36 -6.41 -9.62
C THR A 7 0.96 -6.72 -8.93
N ASP A 8 1.86 -5.75 -8.94
CA ASP A 8 3.15 -5.79 -8.26
C ASP A 8 3.06 -5.92 -6.73
N VAL A 9 1.86 -5.74 -6.15
CA VAL A 9 1.59 -5.93 -4.71
C VAL A 9 0.78 -7.17 -4.36
N ASN A 10 -0.11 -7.65 -5.25
CA ASN A 10 -0.92 -8.84 -4.96
C ASN A 10 -0.16 -10.14 -5.24
N ALA A 11 0.77 -10.14 -6.19
CA ALA A 11 1.69 -11.26 -6.41
C ALA A 11 2.53 -11.58 -5.17
N PRO A 12 3.24 -10.60 -4.55
CA PRO A 12 3.95 -10.87 -3.30
C PRO A 12 3.00 -11.15 -2.12
N ALA A 13 1.81 -10.55 -2.05
CA ALA A 13 0.82 -10.89 -1.02
C ALA A 13 0.47 -12.38 -1.03
N TRP A 14 0.26 -12.95 -2.22
CA TRP A 14 -0.01 -14.37 -2.39
C TRP A 14 1.19 -15.25 -2.02
N ALA A 15 2.40 -14.84 -2.39
CA ALA A 15 3.63 -15.55 -2.05
C ALA A 15 3.83 -15.61 -0.52
N GLU A 16 3.71 -14.47 0.17
CA GLU A 16 3.82 -14.38 1.63
C GLU A 16 2.74 -15.19 2.35
N TYR A 17 1.51 -15.16 1.84
CA TYR A 17 0.42 -16.00 2.34
C TYR A 17 0.76 -17.49 2.28
N ILE A 18 1.24 -17.98 1.12
CA ILE A 18 1.64 -19.38 0.94
C ILE A 18 2.77 -19.72 1.91
N GLN A 19 3.80 -18.88 1.99
CA GLN A 19 4.96 -19.13 2.85
C GLN A 19 4.58 -19.16 4.34
N ARG A 20 3.79 -18.18 4.79
CA ARG A 20 3.33 -18.07 6.18
C ARG A 20 2.45 -19.25 6.59
N ASN A 21 1.64 -19.78 5.69
CA ASN A 21 0.86 -20.98 5.95
C ASN A 21 1.67 -22.26 5.81
N SER A 22 2.75 -22.28 5.03
CA SER A 22 3.60 -23.47 4.86
C SER A 22 4.57 -23.68 6.02
N THR A 23 5.00 -22.60 6.68
CA THR A 23 6.04 -22.63 7.73
C THR A 23 5.49 -22.55 9.16
N SER A 24 4.20 -22.25 9.34
CA SER A 24 3.60 -22.09 10.66
C SER A 24 2.57 -23.18 10.99
N ASN A 25 2.56 -23.59 12.26
CA ASN A 25 1.55 -24.51 12.81
C ASN A 25 0.17 -23.84 12.98
N THR A 26 0.09 -22.51 12.96
CA THR A 26 -1.18 -21.77 13.00
C THR A 26 -1.46 -21.17 11.63
N LYS A 27 -2.57 -21.58 11.03
CA LYS A 27 -3.00 -21.06 9.72
C LYS A 27 -3.63 -19.69 9.85
N ILE A 28 -3.40 -18.85 8.86
CA ILE A 28 -4.11 -17.59 8.64
C ILE A 28 -4.93 -17.70 7.36
N SER A 29 -6.07 -17.02 7.30
CA SER A 29 -6.89 -16.95 6.09
C SER A 29 -6.76 -15.63 5.34
N SER A 30 -6.11 -14.63 5.93
CA SER A 30 -6.01 -13.29 5.36
C SER A 30 -4.64 -12.65 5.64
N VAL A 31 -4.10 -11.93 4.66
CA VAL A 31 -2.89 -11.11 4.79
C VAL A 31 -3.04 -9.83 3.99
N ALA A 32 -2.47 -8.74 4.50
CA ALA A 32 -2.22 -7.52 3.76
C ALA A 32 -0.71 -7.37 3.57
N TYR A 33 -0.27 -7.31 2.32
CA TYR A 33 1.09 -6.96 1.96
C TYR A 33 1.13 -5.50 1.54
N VAL A 34 1.98 -4.70 2.20
CA VAL A 34 2.05 -3.25 1.97
C VAL A 34 3.47 -2.90 1.55
N THR A 35 3.60 -2.24 0.40
CA THR A 35 4.87 -1.61 0.00
C THR A 35 4.87 -0.16 0.44
N VAL A 36 6.01 0.30 0.95
CA VAL A 36 6.27 1.72 1.20
C VAL A 36 7.61 2.04 0.55
N GLY A 37 7.58 2.84 -0.50
CA GLY A 37 8.74 3.23 -1.29
C GLY A 37 8.48 4.55 -1.99
N THR A 38 8.73 4.62 -3.30
CA THR A 38 8.34 5.79 -4.11
C THR A 38 6.86 6.12 -3.94
N GLY A 39 6.01 5.09 -3.87
CA GLY A 39 4.59 5.20 -3.52
C GLY A 39 4.20 4.19 -2.43
N VAL A 40 2.89 4.02 -2.22
CA VAL A 40 2.33 3.04 -1.29
C VAL A 40 1.32 2.15 -1.99
N GLY A 41 1.58 0.84 -2.05
CA GLY A 41 0.67 -0.13 -2.65
C GLY A 41 0.24 -1.21 -1.67
N VAL A 42 -0.95 -1.80 -1.87
CA VAL A 42 -1.53 -2.81 -0.98
C VAL A 42 -2.04 -4.01 -1.77
N GLY A 43 -1.47 -5.18 -1.51
CA GLY A 43 -1.97 -6.48 -1.97
C GLY A 43 -2.70 -7.21 -0.86
N LEU A 44 -3.77 -7.93 -1.18
CA LEU A 44 -4.65 -8.54 -0.19
C LEU A 44 -4.96 -9.99 -0.54
N VAL A 45 -4.84 -10.86 0.46
CA VAL A 45 -5.50 -12.17 0.47
C VAL A 45 -6.55 -12.10 1.57
N ILE A 46 -7.81 -12.41 1.24
CA ILE A 46 -8.93 -12.41 2.18
C ILE A 46 -9.69 -13.72 2.02
N ASN A 47 -9.99 -14.40 3.13
CA ASN A 47 -10.68 -15.69 3.13
C ASN A 47 -10.06 -16.69 2.14
N ASP A 48 -8.74 -16.85 2.26
CA ASP A 48 -7.90 -17.77 1.50
C ASP A 48 -7.78 -17.46 -0.01
N LYS A 49 -8.22 -16.27 -0.45
CA LYS A 49 -8.24 -15.87 -1.86
C LYS A 49 -7.56 -14.51 -2.09
N PRO A 50 -6.67 -14.39 -3.08
CA PRO A 50 -6.20 -13.08 -3.53
C PRO A 50 -7.38 -12.21 -3.97
N VAL A 51 -7.37 -10.96 -3.57
CA VAL A 51 -8.44 -10.01 -3.89
C VAL A 51 -8.25 -9.50 -5.30
N HIS A 52 -9.20 -9.85 -6.16
CA HIS A 52 -9.33 -9.33 -7.51
C HIS A 52 -10.72 -8.72 -7.65
N GLY A 53 -10.83 -7.40 -7.54
CA GLY A 53 -12.08 -6.67 -7.75
C GLY A 53 -12.29 -6.28 -9.22
N LEU A 54 -13.25 -5.39 -9.48
CA LEU A 54 -13.35 -4.65 -10.75
C LEU A 54 -12.11 -3.79 -11.01
N MET A 55 -11.47 -3.32 -9.94
CA MET A 55 -10.13 -2.71 -9.92
C MET A 55 -9.34 -3.30 -8.75
N HIS A 56 -8.00 -3.21 -8.81
CA HIS A 56 -7.15 -3.57 -7.67
C HIS A 56 -7.27 -2.53 -6.54
N PRO A 57 -7.05 -2.92 -5.28
CA PRO A 57 -7.09 -1.99 -4.16
C PRO A 57 -6.01 -0.91 -4.26
N GLU A 58 -6.40 0.37 -4.29
CA GLU A 58 -5.49 1.53 -4.27
C GLU A 58 -5.36 2.10 -2.84
N GLY A 59 -4.89 1.25 -1.91
CA GLY A 59 -4.86 1.57 -0.48
C GLY A 59 -3.99 2.77 -0.10
N GLY A 60 -2.94 3.06 -0.88
CA GLY A 60 -2.04 4.20 -0.63
C GLY A 60 -2.69 5.57 -0.77
N HIS A 61 -3.80 5.66 -1.50
CA HIS A 61 -4.49 6.92 -1.75
C HIS A 61 -5.63 7.22 -0.77
N ILE A 62 -5.85 6.37 0.23
CA ILE A 62 -6.84 6.58 1.28
C ILE A 62 -6.42 7.76 2.17
N THR A 63 -7.39 8.59 2.56
CA THR A 63 -7.18 9.69 3.52
C THR A 63 -6.96 9.16 4.93
N VAL A 64 -6.00 9.73 5.64
CA VAL A 64 -5.68 9.45 7.05
C VAL A 64 -5.75 10.73 7.87
N ALA A 65 -6.08 10.59 9.16
CA ALA A 65 -5.99 11.72 10.07
C ALA A 65 -4.50 12.03 10.34
N PRO A 66 -4.07 13.30 10.28
CA PRO A 66 -2.73 13.67 10.69
C PRO A 66 -2.55 13.39 12.19
N LEU A 67 -1.32 13.10 12.61
CA LEU A 67 -0.98 13.03 14.03
C LEU A 67 -1.08 14.42 14.67
N ASN A 68 -1.25 14.46 15.99
CA ASN A 68 -1.11 15.72 16.72
C ASN A 68 0.26 16.34 16.42
N ASP A 69 0.26 17.64 16.12
CA ASP A 69 1.43 18.45 15.74
C ASP A 69 2.09 18.11 14.39
N ASP A 70 1.50 17.23 13.58
CA ASP A 70 1.97 16.99 12.21
C ASP A 70 1.44 18.06 11.24
N GLY A 71 2.23 19.12 11.05
CA GLY A 71 1.94 20.24 10.14
C GLY A 71 2.37 20.02 8.69
N PHE A 72 2.73 18.80 8.28
CA PHE A 72 3.23 18.56 6.93
C PHE A 72 2.15 18.81 5.86
N PRO A 73 2.43 19.65 4.84
CA PRO A 73 1.43 20.05 3.86
C PRO A 73 1.13 18.98 2.78
N GLY A 74 1.71 17.79 2.87
CA GLY A 74 1.65 16.75 1.83
C GLY A 74 2.85 16.80 0.87
N TYR A 75 3.16 15.67 0.22
CA TYR A 75 4.31 15.60 -0.69
C TYR A 75 4.15 16.51 -1.92
N SER A 76 5.27 16.93 -2.51
CA SER A 76 5.23 17.79 -3.71
C SER A 76 5.08 17.05 -5.05
N TRP A 77 5.57 15.81 -5.14
CA TRP A 77 5.70 15.10 -6.42
C TRP A 77 4.37 14.57 -6.97
N GLY A 78 3.91 15.06 -8.12
CA GLY A 78 2.69 14.56 -8.77
C GLY A 78 1.40 14.87 -7.99
N LYS A 79 1.47 15.80 -7.03
CA LYS A 79 0.36 16.16 -6.14
C LYS A 79 -0.91 16.60 -6.89
N GLU A 80 -0.76 17.18 -8.08
CA GLU A 80 -1.86 17.59 -8.95
C GLU A 80 -2.71 16.41 -9.47
N LYS A 81 -2.16 15.19 -9.43
CA LYS A 81 -2.85 13.94 -9.80
C LYS A 81 -3.24 13.10 -8.58
N SER A 82 -2.74 13.46 -7.40
CA SER A 82 -3.01 12.75 -6.15
C SER A 82 -4.34 13.23 -5.54
N PRO A 83 -5.19 12.34 -5.00
CA PRO A 83 -6.39 12.74 -4.28
C PRO A 83 -6.07 13.77 -3.19
N TYR A 84 -6.96 14.76 -3.02
CA TYR A 84 -6.80 15.85 -2.06
C TYR A 84 -5.51 16.67 -2.22
N GLY A 85 -4.88 16.62 -3.40
CA GLY A 85 -3.63 17.34 -3.64
C GLY A 85 -2.43 16.75 -2.90
N GLY A 86 -2.46 15.44 -2.58
CA GLY A 86 -1.39 14.75 -1.84
C GLY A 86 -1.41 15.02 -0.32
N VAL A 87 -2.38 15.80 0.16
CA VAL A 87 -2.51 16.14 1.58
C VAL A 87 -3.20 15.00 2.32
N ASN A 88 -2.58 14.51 3.39
CA ASN A 88 -3.18 13.55 4.32
C ASN A 88 -3.69 12.26 3.68
N THR A 89 -3.09 11.80 2.57
CA THR A 89 -3.24 10.42 2.10
C THR A 89 -2.13 9.55 2.70
N VAL A 90 -2.31 8.22 2.77
CA VAL A 90 -1.27 7.31 3.28
C VAL A 90 0.05 7.54 2.53
N GLU A 91 0.03 7.47 1.20
CA GLU A 91 1.20 7.76 0.37
C GLU A 91 1.68 9.21 0.54
N GLY A 92 0.74 10.14 0.65
CA GLY A 92 0.91 11.56 0.92
C GLY A 92 1.86 11.86 2.08
N VAL A 93 1.78 11.04 3.14
CA VAL A 93 2.49 11.28 4.39
C VAL A 93 3.61 10.28 4.68
N THR A 94 3.65 9.11 4.04
CA THR A 94 4.63 8.04 4.34
C THR A 94 5.53 7.62 3.19
N SER A 95 5.30 8.07 1.95
CA SER A 95 6.19 7.74 0.82
C SER A 95 7.61 8.26 1.04
N SER A 96 8.57 7.73 0.28
CA SER A 96 9.96 8.19 0.34
C SER A 96 10.09 9.68 0.00
N VAL A 97 9.25 10.19 -0.90
CA VAL A 97 9.18 11.63 -1.21
C VAL A 97 8.69 12.42 0.01
N ALA A 98 7.59 11.99 0.62
CA ALA A 98 7.05 12.64 1.82
C ALA A 98 8.08 12.66 2.97
N LEU A 99 8.75 11.53 3.22
CA LEU A 99 9.78 11.44 4.25
C LEU A 99 11.00 12.32 3.94
N SER A 100 11.42 12.37 2.67
CA SER A 100 12.55 13.22 2.26
C SER A 100 12.22 14.70 2.46
N GLU A 101 11.03 15.14 2.07
CA GLU A 101 10.59 16.53 2.24
C GLU A 101 10.43 16.92 3.70
N ARG A 102 9.91 16.02 4.54
CA ARG A 102 9.82 16.23 6.00
C ARG A 102 11.18 16.45 6.66
N LEU A 103 12.22 15.76 6.18
CA LEU A 103 13.58 15.83 6.73
C LEU A 103 14.45 16.91 6.08
N ALA A 104 14.00 17.51 4.98
CA ALA A 104 14.70 18.60 4.29
C ALA A 104 14.46 19.98 4.92
N TYR A 105 13.59 20.05 5.94
CA TYR A 105 13.36 21.21 6.82
C TYR A 105 14.08 21.02 8.16
#